data_AF-A0AAV4V6Q5-F1
#
_entry.id   AF-A0AAV4V6Q5-F1
#
_cell.length_a   1.000
_cell.length_b   1.000
_cell.length_c   1.000
_cell.angle_alpha   90.00
_cell.angle_beta   90.00
_cell.angle_gamma   90.00
#
_symmetry.space_group_name_H-M   'P 1'
#
loop_
_entity.id
_entity.type
_entity.pdbx_description
1 polymer ?
#
loop_
_entity_poly.entity_id
_entity_poly.type
_entity_poly.pdbx_seq_one_letter_code
_entity_poly.pdbx_strand_id
1 'polypeptide(L)'
;MAKSFQDGIVILSPDFKLILAVISSSVMPLVMLFPAYVFAIYYTVICRYLSNILKNFLKTFGAITNPNYVVTLKQYLLIRKLVMEADSELSVLMFTSTLFNSCSLYVGITCLLHPGDYLSLGGISAMLAVWILFAISFTAFFVMSKTGSSIHELSSSIWDKVQQLIPAGQELTSSQKRLLSVVEKELTMTVWKVASVKRSFILATLGTVVTYSILVDNL
;
A
#
# COMPACT_ATOMS: atom_id res chain seq x y z
N MET A 1 40.40 -41.86 -28.17
CA MET A 1 40.15 -40.41 -28.29
C MET A 1 38.65 -40.11 -28.08
N ALA A 2 38.07 -40.62 -26.99
CA ALA A 2 36.63 -40.50 -26.68
C ALA A 2 36.40 -40.56 -25.15
N LYS A 3 37.34 -40.00 -24.38
CA LYS A 3 37.29 -40.01 -22.90
C LYS A 3 37.48 -38.63 -22.26
N SER A 4 37.61 -37.56 -23.06
CA SER A 4 37.85 -36.20 -22.54
C SER A 4 36.72 -35.20 -22.84
N PHE A 5 35.54 -35.67 -23.23
CA PHE A 5 34.40 -34.79 -23.54
C PHE A 5 33.20 -34.98 -22.59
N GLN A 6 33.30 -35.90 -21.62
CA GLN A 6 32.21 -36.25 -20.70
C GLN A 6 32.44 -35.73 -19.27
N ASP A 7 33.64 -35.24 -18.96
CA ASP A 7 33.99 -34.62 -17.67
C ASP A 7 33.78 -33.10 -17.65
N GLY A 8 33.07 -32.57 -18.66
CA GLY A 8 32.67 -31.15 -18.75
C GLY A 8 31.29 -30.84 -18.14
N ILE A 9 30.63 -31.82 -17.51
CA ILE A 9 29.44 -31.55 -16.70
C ILE A 9 29.94 -30.98 -15.39
N VAL A 10 30.04 -29.66 -15.34
CA VAL A 10 30.30 -28.87 -14.13
C VAL A 10 29.46 -29.46 -12.99
N ILE A 11 30.13 -30.10 -12.03
CA ILE A 11 29.51 -30.56 -10.80
C ILE A 11 29.12 -29.29 -10.04
N LEU A 12 27.92 -28.78 -10.34
CA LEU A 12 27.36 -27.66 -9.61
C LEU A 12 27.28 -28.04 -8.14
N SER A 13 27.87 -27.20 -7.29
CA SER A 13 27.85 -27.41 -5.84
C SER A 13 26.40 -27.60 -5.36
N PRO A 14 26.17 -28.42 -4.32
CA PRO A 14 24.84 -28.63 -3.76
C PRO A 14 24.15 -27.32 -3.39
N ASP A 15 24.91 -26.32 -2.93
CA ASP A 15 24.42 -24.97 -2.64
C ASP A 15 23.89 -24.26 -3.90
N PHE A 16 24.60 -24.37 -5.03
CA PHE A 16 24.15 -23.77 -6.27
C PHE A 16 22.87 -24.43 -6.79
N LYS A 17 22.75 -25.76 -6.67
CA LYS A 17 21.52 -26.48 -7.06
C LYS A 17 20.33 -26.06 -6.19
N LEU A 18 20.54 -25.85 -4.90
CA LEU A 18 19.52 -25.34 -3.98
C LEU A 18 19.09 -23.92 -4.38
N ILE A 19 20.05 -23.02 -4.65
CA ILE A 19 19.75 -21.65 -5.12
C ILE A 19 18.95 -21.68 -6.41
N LEU A 20 19.35 -22.51 -7.39
CA LEU A 20 18.65 -22.62 -8.67
C LEU A 20 17.22 -23.16 -8.50
N ALA A 21 17.03 -24.15 -7.61
CA ALA A 21 15.72 -24.69 -7.28
C ALA A 21 14.82 -23.64 -6.59
N VAL A 22 15.36 -22.88 -5.63
CA VAL A 22 14.65 -21.78 -4.97
C VAL A 22 14.26 -20.70 -5.98
N ILE A 23 15.17 -20.30 -6.87
CA ILE A 23 14.89 -19.32 -7.93
C ILE A 23 13.79 -19.85 -8.85
N SER A 24 13.91 -21.08 -9.36
CA SER A 24 12.92 -21.70 -10.25
C SER A 24 11.53 -21.74 -9.62
N SER A 25 11.43 -22.23 -8.37
CA SER A 25 10.18 -22.32 -7.61
C SER A 25 9.59 -20.95 -7.27
N SER A 26 10.41 -19.90 -7.15
CA SER A 26 9.97 -18.54 -6.84
C SER A 26 9.61 -17.71 -8.08
N VAL A 27 10.18 -18.04 -9.25
CA VAL A 27 9.97 -17.30 -10.51
C VAL A 27 8.52 -17.39 -10.98
N MET A 28 7.90 -18.57 -10.93
CA MET A 28 6.51 -18.72 -11.39
C MET A 28 5.52 -17.88 -10.55
N PRO A 29 5.58 -17.91 -9.19
CA PRO A 29 4.87 -16.93 -8.37
C PRO A 29 5.22 -15.50 -8.77
N LEU A 30 6.50 -15.11 -8.80
CA LEU A 30 6.92 -13.74 -9.13
C LEU A 30 6.35 -13.20 -10.46
N VAL A 31 6.29 -14.04 -11.50
CA VAL A 31 5.71 -13.66 -12.79
C VAL A 31 4.20 -13.44 -12.69
N MET A 32 3.48 -14.31 -11.98
CA MET A 32 2.04 -14.11 -11.73
C MET A 32 1.76 -12.86 -10.88
N LEU A 33 2.74 -12.44 -10.08
CA LEU A 33 2.63 -11.31 -9.14
C LEU A 33 3.05 -9.98 -9.74
N PHE A 34 3.68 -10.02 -10.91
CA PHE A 34 4.15 -8.84 -11.59
C PHE A 34 3.08 -7.73 -11.70
N PRO A 35 1.81 -8.03 -12.06
CA PRO A 35 0.76 -7.00 -12.11
C PRO A 35 0.49 -6.33 -10.76
N ALA A 36 0.50 -7.09 -9.66
CA ALA A 36 0.25 -6.56 -8.32
C ALA A 36 1.41 -5.64 -7.86
N TYR A 37 2.65 -6.01 -8.16
CA TYR A 37 3.82 -5.18 -7.83
C TYR A 37 3.94 -3.94 -8.70
N VAL A 38 3.65 -4.05 -10.00
CA VAL A 38 3.58 -2.90 -10.90
C VAL A 38 2.51 -1.93 -10.40
N PHE A 39 1.33 -2.44 -10.02
CA PHE A 39 0.29 -1.62 -9.42
C PHE A 39 0.76 -0.97 -8.10
N ALA A 40 1.44 -1.71 -7.22
CA ALA A 40 1.96 -1.16 -5.97
C ALA A 40 2.91 0.02 -6.17
N ILE A 41 3.82 -0.10 -7.13
CA ILE A 41 4.74 0.98 -7.49
C ILE A 41 3.94 2.16 -8.05
N TYR A 42 3.07 1.91 -9.02
CA TYR A 42 2.25 2.94 -9.65
C TYR A 42 1.38 3.70 -8.64
N TYR A 43 0.65 2.98 -7.80
CA TYR A 43 -0.17 3.55 -6.73
C TYR A 43 0.68 4.40 -5.77
N THR A 44 1.84 3.89 -5.35
CA THR A 44 2.77 4.63 -4.47
C THR A 44 3.22 5.94 -5.12
N VAL A 45 3.56 5.93 -6.41
CA VAL A 45 3.96 7.13 -7.15
C VAL A 45 2.81 8.15 -7.21
N ILE A 46 1.60 7.71 -7.56
CA ILE A 46 0.43 8.58 -7.62
C ILE A 46 0.12 9.17 -6.24
N CYS A 47 0.04 8.35 -5.19
CA CYS A 47 -0.24 8.84 -3.85
C CYS A 47 0.85 9.81 -3.35
N ARG A 48 2.12 9.54 -3.66
CA ARG A 48 3.22 10.45 -3.31
C ARG A 48 3.11 11.78 -4.05
N TYR A 49 2.73 11.75 -5.32
CA TYR A 49 2.48 12.95 -6.11
C TYR A 49 1.33 13.79 -5.52
N LEU A 50 0.20 13.16 -5.21
CA LEU A 50 -0.95 13.83 -4.57
C LEU A 50 -0.61 14.39 -3.19
N SER A 51 0.09 13.61 -2.36
CA SER A 51 0.60 14.07 -1.05
C SER A 51 1.53 15.26 -1.19
N ASN A 52 2.40 15.31 -2.21
CA ASN A 52 3.25 16.47 -2.45
C ASN A 52 2.44 17.72 -2.83
N ILE A 53 1.39 17.57 -3.65
CA ILE A 53 0.47 18.67 -3.99
C ILE A 53 -0.20 19.21 -2.71
N LEU A 54 -0.76 18.32 -1.88
CA LEU A 54 -1.41 18.71 -0.62
C LEU A 54 -0.43 19.39 0.34
N LYS A 55 0.79 18.85 0.46
CA LYS A 55 1.86 19.42 1.29
C LYS A 55 2.28 20.80 0.81
N ASN A 56 2.39 21.01 -0.50
CA ASN A 56 2.70 22.31 -1.08
C ASN A 56 1.56 23.30 -0.84
N PHE A 57 0.31 22.88 -1.05
CA PHE A 57 -0.86 23.68 -0.73
C PHE A 57 -0.87 24.11 0.75
N LEU A 58 -0.65 23.17 1.67
CA LEU A 58 -0.57 23.45 3.11
C LEU A 58 0.52 24.46 3.46
N LYS A 59 1.71 24.32 2.86
CA LYS A 59 2.83 25.25 3.06
C LYS A 59 2.50 26.65 2.55
N THR A 60 1.98 26.75 1.33
CA THR A 60 1.60 28.03 0.73
C THR A 60 0.50 28.69 1.56
N PHE A 61 -0.53 27.95 1.95
CA PHE A 61 -1.64 28.47 2.75
C PHE A 61 -1.16 28.98 4.12
N GLY A 62 -0.30 28.21 4.81
CA GLY A 62 0.23 28.60 6.12
C GLY A 62 1.20 29.79 6.11
N ALA A 63 1.78 30.14 4.95
CA ALA A 63 2.68 31.27 4.81
C ALA A 63 1.96 32.61 4.53
N ILE A 64 0.66 32.59 4.22
CA ILE A 64 -0.08 33.79 3.83
C ILE A 64 -0.64 34.50 5.08
N THR A 65 -0.22 35.75 5.30
CA THR A 65 -0.69 36.60 6.42
C THR A 65 -2.14 37.07 6.25
N ASN A 66 -2.61 37.22 5.00
CA ASN A 66 -3.99 37.63 4.71
C ASN A 66 -4.58 36.82 3.53
N PRO A 67 -5.13 35.62 3.80
CA PRO A 67 -5.49 34.67 2.75
C PRO A 67 -6.69 35.12 1.93
N ASN A 68 -6.54 35.11 0.60
CA ASN A 68 -7.66 35.24 -0.32
C ASN A 68 -8.44 33.91 -0.37
N TYR A 69 -9.43 33.77 0.52
CA TYR A 69 -10.24 32.56 0.68
C TYR A 69 -10.94 32.10 -0.60
N VAL A 70 -11.27 33.00 -1.53
CA VAL A 70 -11.90 32.64 -2.81
C VAL A 70 -10.92 31.88 -3.71
N VAL A 71 -9.68 32.39 -3.82
CA VAL A 71 -8.62 31.75 -4.62
C VAL A 71 -8.20 30.43 -3.98
N THR A 72 -8.00 30.42 -2.65
CA THR A 72 -7.66 29.21 -1.89
C THR A 72 -8.71 28.12 -2.06
N LEU A 73 -10.00 28.47 -1.96
CA LEU A 73 -11.10 27.53 -2.16
C LEU A 73 -11.08 26.92 -3.57
N LYS A 74 -10.88 27.73 -4.61
CA LYS A 74 -10.79 27.23 -5.99
C LYS A 74 -9.62 26.26 -6.16
N GLN A 75 -8.45 26.58 -5.62
CA GLN A 75 -7.28 25.70 -5.67
C GLN A 75 -7.53 24.39 -4.93
N TYR A 76 -8.10 24.44 -3.72
CA TYR A 76 -8.40 23.23 -2.94
C TYR A 76 -9.44 22.34 -3.64
N LEU A 77 -10.47 22.93 -4.25
CA LEU A 77 -11.47 22.17 -5.03
C LEU A 77 -10.85 21.43 -6.22
N LEU A 78 -9.87 22.02 -6.90
CA LEU A 78 -9.14 21.34 -7.98
C LEU A 78 -8.32 20.16 -7.45
N ILE A 79 -7.59 20.35 -6.34
CA ILE A 79 -6.83 19.28 -5.68
C ILE A 79 -7.76 18.16 -5.25
N ARG A 80 -8.89 18.50 -4.60
CA ARG A 80 -9.92 17.55 -4.19
C ARG A 80 -10.45 16.75 -5.37
N LYS A 81 -10.80 17.42 -6.48
CA LYS A 81 -11.29 16.74 -7.68
C LYS A 81 -10.26 15.73 -8.20
N LEU A 82 -8.99 16.15 -8.29
CA LEU A 82 -7.90 15.28 -8.74
C LEU A 82 -7.72 14.04 -7.83
N VAL A 83 -7.77 14.22 -6.50
CA VAL A 83 -7.67 13.11 -5.55
C VAL A 83 -8.86 12.15 -5.69
N MET A 84 -10.09 12.67 -5.81
CA MET A 84 -11.29 11.84 -5.97
C MET A 84 -11.29 11.05 -7.28
N GLU A 85 -10.79 11.65 -8.36
CA GLU A 85 -10.68 11.00 -9.68
C GLU A 85 -9.60 9.90 -9.66
N ALA A 86 -8.45 10.18 -9.04
CA ALA A 86 -7.44 9.15 -8.81
C ALA A 86 -7.98 8.02 -7.93
N ASP A 87 -8.72 8.32 -6.86
CA ASP A 87 -9.34 7.31 -6.01
C ASP A 87 -10.34 6.44 -6.78
N SER A 88 -11.20 7.03 -7.61
CA SER A 88 -12.18 6.25 -8.37
C SER A 88 -11.54 5.22 -9.29
N GLU A 89 -10.46 5.58 -9.96
CA GLU A 89 -9.74 4.68 -10.88
C GLU A 89 -8.91 3.62 -10.14
N LEU A 90 -8.31 3.99 -9.00
CA LEU A 90 -7.40 3.11 -8.27
C LEU A 90 -8.10 2.21 -7.25
N SER A 91 -9.31 2.57 -6.78
CA SER A 91 -9.97 1.91 -5.64
C SER A 91 -10.22 0.42 -5.83
N VAL A 92 -10.60 0.00 -7.04
CA VAL A 92 -10.83 -1.42 -7.38
C VAL A 92 -9.51 -2.19 -7.42
N LEU A 93 -8.47 -1.61 -8.01
CA LEU A 93 -7.15 -2.22 -8.06
C LEU A 93 -6.53 -2.32 -6.66
N MET A 94 -6.75 -1.31 -5.81
CA MET A 94 -6.36 -1.33 -4.40
C MET A 94 -7.04 -2.48 -3.65
N PHE A 95 -8.32 -2.75 -3.93
CA PHE A 95 -9.04 -3.88 -3.37
C PHE A 95 -8.46 -5.22 -3.83
N THR A 96 -8.25 -5.41 -5.13
CA THR A 96 -7.62 -6.63 -5.66
C THR A 96 -6.22 -6.85 -5.07
N SER A 97 -5.42 -5.79 -4.97
CA SER A 97 -4.08 -5.87 -4.37
C SER A 97 -4.13 -6.17 -2.87
N THR A 98 -5.12 -5.66 -2.15
CA THR A 98 -5.32 -5.95 -0.72
C THR A 98 -5.71 -7.42 -0.54
N LEU A 99 -6.69 -7.92 -1.29
CA LEU A 99 -7.10 -9.33 -1.26
C LEU A 99 -5.91 -10.25 -1.55
N PHE A 100 -5.16 -9.93 -2.60
CA PHE A 100 -3.97 -10.67 -2.97
C PHE A 100 -2.93 -10.72 -1.82
N ASN A 101 -2.66 -9.57 -1.20
CA ASN A 101 -1.76 -9.50 -0.06
C ASN A 101 -2.30 -10.29 1.14
N SER A 102 -3.60 -10.23 1.43
CA SER A 102 -4.24 -11.02 2.49
C SER A 102 -4.07 -12.52 2.26
N CYS A 103 -4.23 -13.01 1.03
CA CYS A 103 -3.97 -14.41 0.70
C CYS A 103 -2.50 -14.77 0.91
N SER A 104 -1.57 -13.91 0.49
CA SER A 104 -0.13 -14.13 0.69
C SER A 104 0.26 -14.17 2.16
N LEU A 105 -0.32 -13.27 2.97
CA LEU A 105 -0.16 -13.26 4.42
C LEU A 105 -0.70 -14.53 5.05
N TYR A 106 -1.89 -14.98 4.63
CA TYR A 106 -2.50 -16.22 5.12
C TYR A 106 -1.58 -17.42 4.87
N VAL A 107 -1.08 -17.58 3.64
CA VAL A 107 -0.14 -18.68 3.29
C VAL A 107 1.14 -18.60 4.11
N GLY A 108 1.69 -17.40 4.33
CA GLY A 108 2.86 -17.23 5.18
C GLY A 108 2.62 -17.61 6.64
N ILE A 109 1.45 -17.29 7.18
CA ILE A 109 1.07 -17.67 8.56
C ILE A 109 0.79 -19.16 8.66
N THR A 110 0.13 -19.78 7.69
CA THR A 110 -0.06 -21.24 7.67
C THR A 110 1.28 -21.97 7.58
N CYS A 111 2.26 -21.44 6.83
CA CYS A 111 3.63 -21.96 6.81
C CYS A 111 4.33 -21.86 8.18
N LEU A 112 4.01 -20.84 8.98
CA LEU A 112 4.48 -20.73 10.36
C LEU A 112 3.83 -21.75 11.31
N LEU A 113 2.52 -21.99 11.16
CA LEU A 113 1.76 -22.90 12.01
C LEU A 113 2.08 -24.38 11.71
N HIS A 114 2.23 -24.71 10.43
CA HIS A 114 2.44 -26.07 9.94
C HIS A 114 3.73 -26.22 9.12
N PRO A 115 4.92 -25.96 9.71
CA PRO A 115 6.17 -25.98 8.95
C PRO A 115 6.49 -27.36 8.35
N GLY A 116 6.02 -28.44 8.99
CA GLY A 116 6.22 -29.82 8.53
C GLY A 116 5.58 -30.12 7.17
N ASP A 117 4.41 -29.54 6.90
CA ASP A 117 3.66 -29.80 5.66
C ASP A 117 4.42 -29.24 4.46
N TYR A 118 4.92 -28.00 4.58
CA TYR A 118 5.71 -27.35 3.53
C TYR A 118 7.09 -28.01 3.35
N LEU A 119 7.71 -28.47 4.45
CA LEU A 119 8.95 -29.22 4.40
C LEU A 119 8.77 -30.57 3.68
N SER A 120 7.65 -31.25 3.90
CA SER A 120 7.36 -32.53 3.22
C SER A 120 7.05 -32.38 1.73
N LEU A 121 6.43 -31.26 1.33
CA LEU A 121 5.99 -31.02 -0.05
C LEU A 121 7.15 -30.66 -0.99
N GLY A 122 8.10 -29.84 -0.52
CA GLY A 122 9.17 -29.31 -1.36
C GLY A 122 10.46 -28.95 -0.61
N GLY A 123 10.61 -29.49 0.61
CA GLY A 123 11.78 -29.26 1.45
C GLY A 123 11.94 -27.79 1.84
N ILE A 124 13.18 -27.45 2.19
CA ILE A 124 13.58 -26.09 2.58
C ILE A 124 13.29 -25.07 1.46
N SER A 125 13.37 -25.50 0.19
CA SER A 125 13.18 -24.62 -0.96
C SER A 125 11.76 -24.04 -1.05
N ALA A 126 10.74 -24.86 -0.76
CA ALA A 126 9.34 -24.42 -0.76
C ALA A 126 9.06 -23.45 0.38
N MET A 127 9.59 -23.72 1.59
CA MET A 127 9.45 -22.80 2.72
C MET A 127 10.09 -21.44 2.41
N LEU A 128 11.33 -21.43 1.90
CA LEU A 128 12.02 -20.19 1.53
C LEU A 128 11.26 -19.39 0.48
N ALA A 129 10.68 -20.05 -0.53
CA ALA A 129 9.88 -19.38 -1.54
C ALA A 129 8.63 -18.70 -0.93
N VAL A 130 7.92 -19.37 -0.03
CA VAL A 130 6.77 -18.79 0.69
C VAL A 130 7.19 -17.59 1.54
N TRP A 131 8.32 -17.69 2.24
CA TRP A 131 8.84 -16.59 3.07
C TRP A 131 9.25 -15.37 2.26
N ILE A 132 9.92 -15.58 1.12
CA ILE A 132 10.28 -14.51 0.19
C ILE A 132 9.01 -13.84 -0.34
N LEU A 133 8.03 -14.64 -0.77
CA LEU A 133 6.75 -14.14 -1.25
C LEU A 133 6.00 -13.32 -0.19
N PHE A 134 5.94 -13.82 1.03
CA PHE A 134 5.35 -13.14 2.18
C PHE A 134 6.03 -11.79 2.43
N ALA A 135 7.37 -11.77 2.50
CA ALA A 135 8.14 -10.57 2.79
C ALA A 135 7.96 -9.49 1.70
N ILE A 136 8.05 -9.87 0.43
CA ILE A 136 7.90 -8.93 -0.69
C ILE A 136 6.47 -8.38 -0.74
N SER A 137 5.45 -9.25 -0.63
CA SER A 137 4.04 -8.84 -0.70
C SER A 137 3.67 -7.92 0.45
N PHE A 138 4.04 -8.28 1.68
CA PHE A 138 3.78 -7.45 2.84
C PHE A 138 4.48 -6.10 2.76
N THR A 139 5.74 -6.08 2.30
CA THR A 139 6.48 -4.82 2.13
C THR A 139 5.81 -3.93 1.09
N ALA A 140 5.41 -4.48 -0.06
CA ALA A 140 4.70 -3.73 -1.10
C ALA A 140 3.37 -3.16 -0.57
N PHE A 141 2.58 -3.98 0.12
CA PHE A 141 1.33 -3.57 0.73
C PHE A 141 1.51 -2.47 1.79
N PHE A 142 2.54 -2.61 2.63
CA PHE A 142 2.86 -1.64 3.67
C PHE A 142 3.24 -0.28 3.07
N VAL A 143 4.12 -0.27 2.07
CA VAL A 143 4.55 0.97 1.38
C VAL A 143 3.36 1.64 0.70
N MET A 144 2.56 0.87 -0.04
CA MET A 144 1.36 1.34 -0.72
C MET A 144 0.35 1.96 0.27
N SER A 145 0.00 1.22 1.32
CA SER A 145 -0.97 1.66 2.33
C SER A 145 -0.49 2.87 3.12
N LYS A 146 0.80 2.91 3.50
CA LYS A 146 1.41 4.06 4.19
C LYS A 146 1.41 5.31 3.30
N THR A 147 1.68 5.15 2.01
CA THR A 147 1.69 6.29 1.09
C THR A 147 0.27 6.78 0.83
N GLY A 148 -0.71 5.88 0.72
CA GLY A 148 -2.13 6.22 0.65
C GLY A 148 -2.63 6.95 1.91
N SER A 149 -2.21 6.50 3.11
CA SER A 149 -2.63 7.14 4.37
C SER A 149 -2.10 8.56 4.53
N SER A 150 -0.96 8.88 3.91
CA SER A 150 -0.40 10.24 3.93
C SER A 150 -1.36 11.28 3.33
N ILE A 151 -2.23 10.91 2.39
CA ILE A 151 -3.22 11.84 1.81
C ILE A 151 -4.23 12.24 2.88
N HIS A 152 -4.73 11.27 3.65
CA HIS A 152 -5.64 11.50 4.75
C HIS A 152 -5.01 12.36 5.85
N GLU A 153 -3.78 12.04 6.26
CA GLU A 153 -3.05 12.79 7.29
C GLU A 153 -2.80 14.25 6.88
N LEU A 154 -2.43 14.47 5.62
CA LEU A 154 -2.24 15.82 5.08
C LEU A 154 -3.55 16.58 4.94
N SER A 155 -4.63 15.91 4.54
CA SER A 155 -5.96 16.52 4.48
C SER A 155 -6.45 16.96 5.86
N SER A 156 -6.28 16.11 6.87
CA SER A 156 -6.60 16.44 8.27
C SER A 156 -5.73 17.61 8.77
N SER A 157 -4.44 17.62 8.41
CA SER A 157 -3.56 18.76 8.75
C SER A 157 -3.99 20.08 8.09
N ILE A 158 -4.56 20.03 6.88
CA ILE A 158 -5.12 21.22 6.21
C ILE A 158 -6.36 21.71 6.95
N TRP A 159 -7.24 20.79 7.36
CA TRP A 159 -8.41 21.10 8.18
C TRP A 159 -8.02 21.84 9.46
N ASP A 160 -7.09 21.29 10.23
CA ASP A 160 -6.62 21.90 11.47
C ASP A 160 -6.04 23.29 11.25
N LYS A 161 -5.28 23.48 10.16
CA LYS A 161 -4.69 24.77 9.80
C LYS A 161 -5.75 25.81 9.44
N VAL A 162 -6.75 25.42 8.64
CA VAL A 162 -7.84 26.31 8.22
C VAL A 162 -8.67 26.72 9.44
N GLN A 163 -8.92 25.79 10.35
CA GLN A 163 -9.65 26.06 11.59
C GLN A 163 -8.89 27.03 12.51
N GLN A 164 -7.57 26.89 12.63
CA GLN A 164 -6.73 27.79 13.44
C GLN A 164 -6.67 29.23 12.89
N LEU A 165 -6.70 29.39 11.56
CA LEU A 165 -6.59 30.71 10.91
C LEU A 165 -7.90 31.51 10.92
N ILE A 166 -9.02 30.85 11.22
CA ILE A 166 -10.33 31.48 11.30
C ILE A 166 -10.60 31.78 12.80
N PRO A 167 -10.54 33.05 13.23
CA PRO A 167 -10.71 33.39 14.65
C PRO A 167 -12.12 33.03 15.14
N ALA A 168 -12.17 32.38 16.30
CA ALA A 168 -13.42 32.05 16.98
C ALA A 168 -14.15 33.34 17.37
N GLY A 169 -15.38 33.53 16.87
CA GLY A 169 -16.25 34.66 17.23
C GLY A 169 -16.38 35.77 16.18
N GLN A 170 -15.68 35.69 15.04
CA GLN A 170 -15.90 36.63 13.93
C GLN A 170 -17.00 36.13 12.99
N GLU A 171 -17.83 37.03 12.46
CA GLU A 171 -18.79 36.67 11.41
C GLU A 171 -18.05 36.17 10.16
N LEU A 172 -18.12 34.86 9.96
CA LEU A 172 -17.52 34.17 8.83
C LEU A 172 -18.14 34.65 7.50
N THR A 173 -17.30 35.09 6.58
CA THR A 173 -17.71 35.33 5.19
C THR A 173 -18.20 34.04 4.53
N SER A 174 -19.07 34.15 3.53
CA SER A 174 -19.61 32.99 2.78
C SER A 174 -18.50 32.08 2.23
N SER A 175 -17.41 32.67 1.73
CA SER A 175 -16.24 31.95 1.22
C SER A 175 -15.50 31.18 2.30
N GLN A 176 -15.35 31.74 3.50
CA GLN A 176 -14.74 31.04 4.64
C GLN A 176 -15.61 29.87 5.12
N LYS A 177 -16.94 30.06 5.25
CA LYS A 177 -17.87 28.97 5.60
C LYS A 177 -17.80 27.83 4.59
N ARG A 178 -17.78 28.17 3.29
CA ARG A 178 -17.69 27.17 2.22
C ARG A 178 -16.34 26.46 2.22
N LEU A 179 -15.24 27.16 2.45
CA LEU A 179 -13.93 26.53 2.60
C LEU A 179 -13.90 25.57 3.79
N LEU A 180 -14.41 25.99 4.95
CA LEU A 180 -14.52 25.16 6.15
C LEU A 180 -15.28 23.86 5.80
N SER A 181 -16.51 23.96 5.30
CA SER A 181 -17.33 22.79 4.98
C SER A 181 -16.68 21.85 3.94
N VAL A 182 -15.92 22.38 2.98
CA VAL A 182 -15.25 21.57 1.96
C VAL A 182 -13.99 20.90 2.52
N VAL A 183 -13.23 21.56 3.38
CA VAL A 183 -12.01 21.00 3.97
C VAL A 183 -12.31 20.00 5.10
N GLU A 184 -13.42 20.20 5.82
CA GLU A 184 -13.95 19.29 6.86
C GLU A 184 -14.13 17.87 6.32
N LYS A 185 -14.59 17.75 5.06
CA LYS A 185 -14.71 16.47 4.37
C LYS A 185 -13.32 15.99 3.95
N GLU A 186 -12.65 15.31 4.87
CA GLU A 186 -11.31 14.76 4.68
C GLU A 186 -11.17 13.99 3.36
N LEU A 187 -10.03 14.18 2.69
CA LEU A 187 -9.67 13.43 1.50
C LEU A 187 -8.99 12.13 1.92
N THR A 188 -9.53 11.00 1.47
CA THR A 188 -8.96 9.69 1.73
C THR A 188 -8.90 8.89 0.43
N MET A 189 -7.86 8.07 0.29
CA MET A 189 -7.89 6.98 -0.69
C MET A 189 -8.71 5.84 -0.09
N THR A 190 -9.37 5.06 -0.94
CA THR A 190 -10.30 4.01 -0.54
C THR A 190 -9.97 2.68 -1.20
N VAL A 191 -10.44 1.63 -0.55
CA VAL A 191 -10.39 0.25 -1.03
C VAL A 191 -11.81 -0.10 -1.47
N TRP A 192 -12.06 -0.11 -2.77
CA TRP A 192 -13.40 -0.24 -3.38
C TRP A 192 -14.44 0.72 -2.80
N LYS A 193 -14.08 1.92 -2.32
CA LYS A 193 -15.02 2.81 -1.58
C LYS A 193 -15.65 2.20 -0.31
N VAL A 194 -15.24 0.99 0.12
CA VAL A 194 -15.74 0.31 1.32
C VAL A 194 -14.96 0.75 2.55
N ALA A 195 -13.63 0.78 2.44
CA ALA A 195 -12.74 1.12 3.54
C ALA A 195 -11.80 2.27 3.14
N SER A 196 -11.56 3.20 4.06
CA SER A 196 -10.55 4.24 3.86
C SER A 196 -9.15 3.71 4.19
N VAL A 197 -8.17 4.02 3.34
CA VAL A 197 -6.75 3.69 3.54
C VAL A 197 -6.15 4.64 4.57
N LYS A 198 -6.36 4.32 5.86
CA LYS A 198 -5.73 4.99 7.01
C LYS A 198 -4.59 4.13 7.56
N ARG A 199 -3.75 4.65 8.47
CA ARG A 199 -2.72 3.80 9.12
C ARG A 199 -3.30 2.57 9.82
N SER A 200 -4.49 2.72 10.40
CA SER A 200 -5.24 1.61 11.02
C SER A 200 -5.63 0.52 10.04
N PHE A 201 -5.73 0.81 8.73
CA PHE A 201 -6.05 -0.18 7.71
C PHE A 201 -5.01 -1.31 7.63
N ILE A 202 -3.73 -0.97 7.79
CA ILE A 202 -2.64 -1.96 7.79
C ILE A 202 -2.79 -2.93 8.96
N LEU A 203 -3.02 -2.38 10.16
CA LEU A 203 -3.20 -3.16 11.39
C LEU A 203 -4.47 -4.01 11.34
N ALA A 204 -5.57 -3.44 10.82
CA ALA A 204 -6.83 -4.16 10.64
C ALA A 204 -6.65 -5.34 9.69
N THR A 205 -6.01 -5.13 8.53
CA THR A 205 -5.76 -6.19 7.55
C THR A 205 -4.90 -7.29 8.14
N LEU A 206 -3.78 -6.94 8.79
CA LEU A 206 -2.89 -7.92 9.41
C LEU A 206 -3.60 -8.69 10.53
N GLY A 207 -4.31 -7.99 11.42
CA GLY A 207 -5.05 -8.60 12.52
C GLY A 207 -6.14 -9.54 12.02
N THR A 208 -6.91 -9.11 11.01
CA THR A 208 -7.92 -9.95 10.36
C THR A 208 -7.30 -11.23 9.81
N VAL A 209 -6.22 -11.15 9.05
CA VAL A 209 -5.58 -12.35 8.47
C VAL A 209 -5.07 -13.27 9.58
N VAL A 210 -4.37 -12.75 10.59
CA VAL A 210 -3.87 -13.55 11.72
C VAL A 210 -5.02 -14.24 12.46
N THR A 211 -6.08 -13.51 12.79
CA THR A 211 -7.25 -14.08 13.49
C THR A 211 -7.89 -15.19 12.66
N TYR A 212 -8.12 -14.98 11.37
CA TYR A 212 -8.72 -16.01 10.51
C TYR A 212 -7.79 -17.19 10.27
N SER A 213 -6.48 -16.97 10.15
CA SER A 213 -5.50 -18.06 10.08
C SER A 213 -5.60 -18.95 11.32
N ILE A 214 -5.57 -18.39 12.52
CA ILE A 214 -5.69 -19.16 13.77
C ILE A 214 -7.07 -19.83 13.87
N LEU A 215 -8.14 -19.14 13.51
CA LEU A 215 -9.49 -19.71 13.60
C LEU A 215 -9.66 -20.94 12.69
N VAL A 216 -9.19 -20.83 11.45
CA VAL A 216 -9.26 -21.91 10.45
C VAL A 216 -8.34 -23.07 10.83
N ASP A 217 -7.20 -22.79 11.46
CA ASP A 217 -6.27 -23.80 11.98
C ASP A 217 -6.88 -24.67 13.09
N ASN A 218 -7.80 -24.09 13.88
CA ASN A 218 -8.46 -24.75 15.01
C ASN A 218 -9.85 -25.34 14.67
N LEU A 219 -10.25 -25.31 13.39
CA LEU A 219 -11.52 -25.86 12.89
C LEU A 219 -11.32 -27.28 12.34
#